data_AF-A0AA92UN92-F1
#
_entry.id   AF-A0AA92UN92-F1
#
_cell.length_a   1.000
_cell.length_b   1.000
_cell.length_c   1.000
_cell.angle_alpha   90.00
_cell.angle_beta   90.00
_cell.angle_gamma   90.00
#
_symmetry.space_group_name_H-M   'P 1'
#
loop_
_entity.id
_entity.type
_entity.pdbx_description
1 polymer ?
#
loop_
_entity_poly.entity_id
_entity_poly.type
_entity_poly.pdbx_seq_one_letter_code
_entity_poly.pdbx_strand_id
1 'polypeptide(L)'
;MKKIFFAAFIMLIVTVFTACIAKQVPESTVNTQLQNSVDSIVKQGMEEFAAQEGMAIVMETSTGNLRAMVGWKEDNGKVVEDTTLLSKARETFLFRGASLLAVLETENVSLDDTFNTYTGIDVIGQDTIYDHNWRKGGYGELTLLQGLAYNSSIAIDQAVDVAYEDKDVFLQKLQQMGLEKDSTYKGSWPVYALGFHHRRPTSMVSFFNAIANGGKMVSPKMQEGSAIAVDSMIAKKKNIESMQKALRFFVTNGLGKKAESKMVNVAGISGSIHTEDGIYADFCGYFPIEKPKYTVFVSYKRPGTPAPGGNMAGRTFRKIAELLEKNIK
;
A
#
# COMPACT_ATOMS: atom_id res chain seq x y z
N MET A 1 78.57 40.99 38.60
CA MET A 1 77.66 40.62 39.70
C MET A 1 76.22 40.67 39.19
N LYS A 2 75.47 39.57 39.39
CA LYS A 2 74.01 39.44 39.51
C LYS A 2 73.06 40.00 38.42
N LYS A 3 72.31 39.04 37.86
CA LYS A 3 70.85 39.02 37.57
C LYS A 3 70.32 39.95 36.48
N ILE A 4 69.98 39.36 35.32
CA ILE A 4 68.97 39.90 34.40
C ILE A 4 67.96 38.78 34.10
N PHE A 5 66.69 39.21 34.09
CA PHE A 5 65.45 38.46 34.16
C PHE A 5 65.21 37.49 32.98
N PHE A 6 64.62 36.33 33.31
CA PHE A 6 63.95 35.43 32.37
C PHE A 6 62.60 36.06 31.95
N ALA A 7 62.41 36.30 30.66
CA ALA A 7 61.09 36.53 30.07
C ALA A 7 60.81 35.36 29.11
N ALA A 8 59.92 34.46 29.51
CA ALA A 8 59.43 33.36 28.69
C ALA A 8 58.29 33.88 27.80
N PHE A 9 58.50 33.91 26.49
CA PHE A 9 57.47 34.19 25.50
C PHE A 9 56.98 32.84 24.95
N ILE A 10 55.79 32.41 25.38
CA ILE A 10 55.14 31.20 24.85
C ILE A 10 54.49 31.59 23.52
N MET A 11 55.07 31.13 22.41
CA MET A 11 54.44 31.19 21.09
C MET A 11 53.33 30.14 21.02
N LEU A 12 52.08 30.62 21.03
CA LEU A 12 50.89 29.82 20.79
C LEU A 12 50.79 29.51 19.28
N ILE A 13 51.15 28.29 18.86
CA ILE A 13 50.88 27.81 17.51
C ILE A 13 49.44 27.31 17.48
N VAL A 14 48.53 28.13 16.93
CA VAL A 14 47.16 27.70 16.61
C VAL A 14 47.18 27.03 15.24
N THR A 15 47.28 25.70 15.21
CA THR A 15 47.00 24.93 13.99
C THR A 15 45.48 24.84 13.80
N VAL A 16 44.95 25.65 12.89
CA VAL A 16 43.58 25.51 12.39
C VAL A 16 43.52 24.27 11.50
N PHE A 17 43.04 23.15 12.03
CA PHE A 17 42.61 22.02 11.22
C PHE A 17 41.23 22.34 10.64
N THR A 18 41.17 22.79 9.39
CA THR A 18 39.94 22.74 8.61
C THR A 18 39.67 21.29 8.23
N ALA A 19 38.88 20.59 9.06
CA ALA A 19 38.29 19.31 8.68
C ALA A 19 37.30 19.56 7.53
N CYS A 20 37.70 19.22 6.30
CA CYS A 20 36.75 19.03 5.21
C CYS A 20 35.84 17.86 5.60
N ILE A 21 34.67 18.16 6.16
CA ILE A 21 33.57 17.21 6.22
C ILE A 21 33.10 17.04 4.78
N ALA A 22 33.60 16.00 4.11
CA ALA A 22 32.98 15.54 2.88
C ALA A 22 31.53 15.20 3.24
N LYS A 23 30.58 15.99 2.75
CA LYS A 23 29.15 15.67 2.84
C LYS A 23 28.99 14.31 2.13
N GLN A 24 28.82 13.24 2.90
CA GLN A 24 28.44 11.94 2.33
C GLN A 24 27.13 12.18 1.59
N VAL A 25 27.17 12.08 0.26
CA VAL A 25 25.96 12.11 -0.56
C VAL A 25 25.20 10.83 -0.21
N PRO A 26 23.96 10.91 0.29
CA PRO A 26 23.20 9.71 0.63
C PRO A 26 23.08 8.81 -0.60
N GLU A 27 23.46 7.54 -0.48
CA GLU A 27 23.31 6.58 -1.57
C GLU A 27 21.82 6.34 -1.85
N SER A 28 21.47 6.36 -3.14
CA SER A 28 20.12 6.07 -3.61
C SER A 28 19.78 4.61 -3.35
N THR A 29 18.58 4.35 -2.81
CA THR A 29 18.12 2.98 -2.57
C THR A 29 17.59 2.29 -3.83
N VAL A 30 17.37 3.07 -4.90
CA VAL A 30 16.83 2.60 -6.18
C VAL A 30 17.86 1.80 -6.95
N ASN A 31 17.51 0.57 -7.31
CA ASN A 31 18.35 -0.29 -8.13
C ASN A 31 18.02 -0.06 -9.61
N THR A 32 18.95 0.49 -10.38
CA THR A 32 18.72 0.86 -11.79
C THR A 32 18.32 -0.32 -12.68
N GLN A 33 18.88 -1.52 -12.46
CA GLN A 33 18.52 -2.71 -13.24
C GLN A 33 17.08 -3.15 -12.92
N LEU A 34 16.72 -3.15 -11.64
CA LEU A 34 15.36 -3.45 -11.20
C LEU A 34 14.38 -2.40 -11.70
N GLN A 35 14.72 -1.12 -11.60
CA GLN A 35 13.95 0.01 -12.11
C GLN A 35 13.60 -0.21 -13.59
N ASN A 36 14.58 -0.49 -14.45
CA ASN A 36 14.37 -0.73 -15.88
C ASN A 36 13.52 -1.98 -16.18
N SER A 37 13.65 -3.01 -15.35
CA SER A 37 12.87 -4.23 -15.50
C SER A 37 11.40 -4.01 -15.11
N VAL A 38 11.17 -3.33 -13.97
CA VAL A 38 9.82 -2.95 -13.50
C VAL A 38 9.17 -1.97 -14.48
N ASP A 39 9.95 -1.04 -15.03
CA ASP A 39 9.53 -0.11 -16.07
C ASP A 39 8.92 -0.83 -17.29
N SER A 40 9.70 -1.78 -17.83
CA SER A 40 9.31 -2.58 -18.98
C SER A 40 8.04 -3.40 -18.68
N ILE A 41 7.95 -3.99 -17.49
CA ILE A 41 6.79 -4.78 -17.04
C ILE A 41 5.54 -3.89 -16.95
N VAL A 42 5.65 -2.67 -16.40
CA VAL A 42 4.52 -1.76 -16.25
C VAL A 42 4.03 -1.26 -17.60
N LYS A 43 4.94 -0.82 -18.49
CA LYS A 43 4.60 -0.39 -19.86
C LYS A 43 3.92 -1.50 -20.66
N GLN A 44 4.44 -2.72 -20.61
CA GLN A 44 3.80 -3.87 -21.24
C GLN A 44 2.39 -4.10 -20.70
N GLY A 45 2.17 -3.94 -19.39
CA GLY A 45 0.82 -4.04 -18.82
C GLY A 45 -0.09 -2.87 -19.23
N MET A 46 0.43 -1.65 -19.42
CA MET A 46 -0.37 -0.55 -19.97
C MET A 46 -0.87 -0.88 -21.38
N GLU A 47 -0.01 -1.44 -22.22
CA GLU A 47 -0.37 -1.91 -23.56
C GLU A 47 -1.38 -3.08 -23.50
N GLU A 48 -1.07 -4.15 -22.74
CA GLU A 48 -1.91 -5.35 -22.59
C GLU A 48 -3.34 -5.00 -22.14
N PHE A 49 -3.48 -4.01 -21.26
CA PHE A 49 -4.75 -3.64 -20.66
C PHE A 49 -5.36 -2.36 -21.24
N ALA A 50 -4.75 -1.75 -22.26
CA ALA A 50 -5.15 -0.44 -22.78
C ALA A 50 -5.38 0.59 -21.65
N ALA A 51 -4.39 0.72 -20.76
CA ALA A 51 -4.43 1.62 -19.61
C ALA A 51 -3.83 2.99 -19.99
N GLN A 52 -4.46 4.06 -19.50
CA GLN A 52 -4.00 5.44 -19.68
C GLN A 52 -2.93 5.83 -18.67
N GLU A 53 -2.91 5.18 -17.50
CA GLU A 53 -1.84 5.36 -16.50
C GLU A 53 -1.42 4.00 -15.97
N GLY A 54 -0.14 3.87 -15.63
CA GLY A 54 0.42 2.68 -15.01
C GLY A 54 1.52 3.07 -14.03
N MET A 55 1.51 2.50 -12.83
CA MET A 55 2.57 2.71 -11.84
C MET A 55 2.87 1.44 -11.05
N ALA A 56 4.10 1.36 -10.54
CA ALA A 56 4.49 0.37 -9.57
C ALA A 56 5.48 0.94 -8.55
N ILE A 57 5.37 0.46 -7.31
CA ILE A 57 6.30 0.73 -6.21
C ILE A 57 6.82 -0.61 -5.70
N VAL A 58 8.13 -0.76 -5.59
CA VAL A 58 8.79 -1.90 -4.93
C VAL A 58 9.52 -1.38 -3.69
N MET A 59 9.06 -1.82 -2.52
CA MET A 59 9.57 -1.41 -1.22
C MET A 59 10.15 -2.61 -0.47
N GLU A 60 11.34 -2.45 0.11
CA GLU A 60 11.90 -3.44 1.03
C GLU A 60 11.13 -3.42 2.36
N THR A 61 10.65 -4.58 2.80
CA THR A 61 9.65 -4.65 3.87
C THR A 61 10.16 -4.15 5.21
N SER A 62 11.39 -4.54 5.58
CA SER A 62 11.96 -4.23 6.89
C SER A 62 12.46 -2.80 7.02
N THR A 63 12.93 -2.19 5.93
CA THR A 63 13.66 -0.92 5.96
C THR A 63 12.86 0.25 5.41
N GLY A 64 11.87 -0.02 4.57
CA GLY A 64 11.16 0.96 3.76
C GLY A 64 11.93 1.51 2.57
N ASN A 65 13.11 0.97 2.26
CA ASN A 65 13.88 1.34 1.07
C ASN A 65 13.08 1.10 -0.20
N LEU A 66 12.91 2.14 -1.02
CA LEU A 66 12.29 2.05 -2.33
C LEU A 66 13.34 1.56 -3.31
N ARG A 67 13.13 0.34 -3.83
CA ARG A 67 14.04 -0.34 -4.75
C ARG A 67 13.70 -0.04 -6.20
N ALA A 68 12.43 0.21 -6.49
CA ALA A 68 11.96 0.73 -7.78
C ALA A 68 10.67 1.54 -7.60
N MET A 69 10.51 2.58 -8.40
CA MET A 69 9.31 3.41 -8.46
C MET A 69 9.10 3.91 -9.88
N VAL A 70 8.04 3.44 -10.54
CA VAL A 70 7.75 3.81 -11.94
C VAL A 70 6.35 4.39 -12.02
N GLY A 71 6.18 5.40 -12.87
CA GLY A 71 4.90 6.02 -13.14
C GLY A 71 4.87 6.48 -14.58
N TRP A 72 3.81 6.11 -15.30
CA TRP A 72 3.67 6.32 -16.73
C TRP A 72 2.25 6.75 -17.07
N LYS A 73 2.14 7.64 -18.04
CA LYS A 73 0.89 8.16 -18.55
C LYS A 73 0.89 8.12 -20.08
N GLU A 74 -0.26 7.79 -20.65
CA GLU A 74 -0.54 7.96 -22.07
C GLU A 74 -0.89 9.42 -22.35
N ASP A 75 -0.19 10.00 -23.32
CA ASP A 75 -0.36 11.36 -23.81
C ASP A 75 -0.24 11.35 -25.35
N ASN A 76 -1.38 11.50 -26.04
CA ASN A 76 -1.47 11.63 -27.49
C ASN A 76 -0.76 10.50 -28.27
N GLY A 77 -0.99 9.25 -27.87
CA GLY A 77 -0.42 8.05 -28.46
C GLY A 77 1.00 7.73 -28.00
N LYS A 78 1.56 8.49 -27.05
CA LYS A 78 2.89 8.25 -26.47
C LYS A 78 2.78 7.93 -24.99
N VAL A 79 3.67 7.08 -24.50
CA VAL A 79 3.78 6.78 -23.06
C VAL A 79 4.92 7.61 -22.49
N VAL A 80 4.58 8.57 -21.62
CA VAL A 80 5.51 9.53 -21.00
C VAL A 80 5.62 9.27 -19.50
N GLU A 81 6.78 9.55 -18.92
CA GLU A 81 7.03 9.34 -17.50
C GLU A 81 6.25 10.36 -16.67
N ASP A 82 5.58 9.90 -15.62
CA ASP A 82 4.92 10.74 -14.64
C ASP A 82 5.01 10.10 -13.25
N THR A 83 6.09 10.42 -12.52
CA THR A 83 6.30 9.93 -11.16
C THR A 83 5.42 10.65 -10.14
N THR A 84 4.72 11.73 -10.51
CA THR A 84 3.81 12.44 -9.59
C THR A 84 2.62 11.57 -9.20
N LEU A 85 2.22 10.62 -10.07
CA LEU A 85 1.18 9.61 -9.85
C LEU A 85 1.35 8.85 -8.52
N LEU A 86 2.60 8.66 -8.09
CA LEU A 86 2.96 7.92 -6.87
C LEU A 86 2.54 8.69 -5.59
N SER A 87 2.38 10.01 -5.71
CA SER A 87 2.08 10.94 -4.61
C SER A 87 0.72 11.64 -4.74
N LYS A 88 0.11 11.60 -5.93
CA LYS A 88 -1.21 12.18 -6.20
C LYS A 88 -2.27 11.43 -5.40
N ALA A 89 -2.93 12.13 -4.48
CA ALA A 89 -4.00 11.54 -3.69
C ALA A 89 -5.20 11.23 -4.60
N ARG A 90 -5.79 10.05 -4.42
CA ARG A 90 -6.95 9.56 -5.17
C ARG A 90 -7.72 8.52 -4.36
N GLU A 91 -8.93 8.22 -4.78
CA GLU A 91 -9.75 7.18 -4.18
C GLU A 91 -9.13 5.78 -4.44
N THR A 92 -9.35 4.83 -3.53
CA THR A 92 -8.85 3.45 -3.67
C THR A 92 -9.62 2.45 -2.81
N PHE A 93 -10.09 1.36 -3.43
CA PHE A 93 -10.70 0.23 -2.70
C PHE A 93 -9.72 -0.65 -1.95
N LEU A 94 -8.40 -0.42 -2.06
CA LEU A 94 -7.46 -1.05 -1.14
C LEU A 94 -7.68 -0.60 0.31
N PHE A 95 -8.33 0.55 0.53
CA PHE A 95 -8.64 1.07 1.86
C PHE A 95 -9.52 0.12 2.69
N ARG A 96 -10.29 -0.76 2.06
CA ARG A 96 -11.06 -1.82 2.74
C ARG A 96 -10.19 -2.72 3.61
N GLY A 97 -8.92 -2.91 3.26
CA GLY A 97 -7.96 -3.62 4.10
C GLY A 97 -7.65 -2.88 5.41
N ALA A 98 -7.65 -1.55 5.39
CA ALA A 98 -7.51 -0.74 6.59
C ALA A 98 -8.76 -0.79 7.46
N SER A 99 -9.93 -0.67 6.84
CA SER A 99 -11.22 -0.81 7.54
C SER A 99 -11.35 -2.17 8.21
N LEU A 100 -10.98 -3.26 7.52
CA LEU A 100 -10.98 -4.60 8.10
C LEU A 100 -10.03 -4.70 9.31
N LEU A 101 -8.80 -4.17 9.22
CA LEU A 101 -7.88 -4.22 10.36
C LEU A 101 -8.41 -3.41 11.55
N ALA A 102 -9.04 -2.25 11.29
CA ALA A 102 -9.68 -1.45 12.33
C ALA A 102 -10.79 -2.23 13.03
N VAL A 103 -11.67 -2.87 12.25
CA VAL A 103 -12.73 -3.76 12.75
C VAL A 103 -12.18 -4.87 13.66
N LEU A 104 -11.16 -5.60 13.20
CA LEU A 104 -10.55 -6.69 13.98
C LEU A 104 -9.92 -6.22 15.30
N GLU A 105 -9.46 -4.96 15.35
CA GLU A 105 -8.88 -4.36 16.55
C GLU A 105 -9.90 -4.03 17.64
N THR A 106 -11.18 -3.93 17.30
CA THR A 106 -12.26 -3.79 18.30
C THR A 106 -12.46 -5.08 19.09
N GLU A 107 -12.09 -6.23 18.53
CA GLU A 107 -12.36 -7.57 19.05
C GLU A 107 -13.86 -7.93 19.13
N ASN A 108 -14.74 -7.05 18.65
CA ASN A 108 -16.18 -7.28 18.55
C ASN A 108 -16.55 -8.11 17.32
N VAL A 109 -15.67 -8.12 16.30
CA VAL A 109 -15.88 -8.82 15.03
C VAL A 109 -14.66 -9.69 14.71
N SER A 110 -14.91 -10.90 14.23
CA SER A 110 -13.91 -11.87 13.79
C SER A 110 -13.97 -12.11 12.27
N LEU A 111 -12.93 -12.74 11.72
CA LEU A 111 -12.90 -13.13 10.30
C LEU A 111 -13.94 -14.21 9.94
N ASP A 112 -14.40 -14.96 10.93
CA ASP A 112 -15.36 -16.06 10.75
C ASP A 112 -16.80 -15.58 10.98
N ASP A 113 -16.99 -14.34 11.43
CA ASP A 113 -18.31 -13.73 11.57
C ASP A 113 -18.94 -13.52 10.19
N THR A 114 -20.25 -13.58 10.16
CA THR A 114 -21.01 -13.73 8.93
C THR A 114 -21.91 -12.53 8.70
N PHE A 115 -21.92 -12.05 7.45
CA PHE A 115 -22.65 -10.87 7.00
C PHE A 115 -23.50 -11.21 5.79
N ASN A 116 -24.75 -10.77 5.79
CA ASN A 116 -25.66 -10.96 4.66
C ASN A 116 -25.46 -9.83 3.65
N THR A 117 -24.81 -10.15 2.53
CA THR A 117 -24.58 -9.23 1.41
C THR A 117 -25.75 -9.19 0.43
N TYR A 118 -26.87 -9.81 0.79
CA TYR A 118 -28.12 -9.86 0.03
C TYR A 118 -27.86 -10.36 -1.41
N THR A 119 -28.47 -9.70 -2.40
CA THR A 119 -28.22 -9.94 -3.82
C THR A 119 -27.04 -9.13 -4.36
N GLY A 120 -26.14 -8.66 -3.48
CA GLY A 120 -25.02 -7.78 -3.80
C GLY A 120 -25.41 -6.32 -3.93
N ILE A 121 -26.54 -5.91 -3.35
CA ILE A 121 -27.05 -4.53 -3.34
C ILE A 121 -27.47 -4.20 -1.91
N ASP A 122 -26.98 -3.07 -1.40
CA ASP A 122 -27.40 -2.53 -0.09
C ASP A 122 -27.63 -1.01 -0.19
N VAL A 123 -28.66 -0.51 0.49
CA VAL A 123 -29.05 0.92 0.45
C VAL A 123 -28.77 1.53 1.81
N ILE A 124 -27.89 2.52 1.85
CA ILE A 124 -27.42 3.12 3.10
C ILE A 124 -27.61 4.63 3.04
N GLY A 125 -28.63 5.12 3.75
CA GLY A 125 -29.03 6.51 3.69
C GLY A 125 -29.41 6.91 2.26
N GLN A 126 -28.58 7.75 1.64
CA GLN A 126 -28.76 8.21 0.25
C GLN A 126 -27.88 7.46 -0.76
N ASP A 127 -26.97 6.62 -0.27
CA ASP A 127 -26.01 5.87 -1.07
C ASP A 127 -26.56 4.46 -1.37
N THR A 128 -26.11 3.87 -2.47
CA THR A 128 -26.36 2.45 -2.78
C THR A 128 -25.06 1.76 -3.09
N ILE A 129 -24.73 0.73 -2.33
CA ILE A 129 -23.54 -0.09 -2.50
C ILE A 129 -23.88 -1.23 -3.44
N TYR A 130 -23.01 -1.45 -4.43
CA TYR A 130 -23.10 -2.57 -5.36
C TYR A 130 -21.84 -3.42 -5.28
N ASP A 131 -21.99 -4.70 -4.96
CA ASP A 131 -20.91 -5.67 -5.10
C ASP A 131 -20.73 -6.07 -6.57
N HIS A 132 -19.49 -6.36 -6.98
CA HIS A 132 -19.16 -6.55 -8.40
C HIS A 132 -19.99 -7.64 -9.13
N ASN A 133 -20.59 -8.57 -8.39
CA ASN A 133 -21.44 -9.65 -8.89
C ASN A 133 -22.95 -9.42 -8.68
N TRP A 134 -23.39 -8.20 -8.35
CA TRP A 134 -24.80 -7.89 -8.09
C TRP A 134 -25.74 -8.30 -9.24
N ARG A 135 -25.30 -8.13 -10.50
CA ARG A 135 -26.05 -8.57 -11.70
C ARG A 135 -26.16 -10.09 -11.85
N LYS A 136 -25.48 -10.86 -11.00
CA LYS A 136 -25.48 -12.33 -10.97
C LYS A 136 -26.15 -12.88 -9.71
N GLY A 137 -26.81 -12.03 -8.92
CA GLY A 137 -27.53 -12.42 -7.70
C GLY A 137 -26.72 -12.30 -6.41
N GLY A 138 -25.53 -11.69 -6.45
CA GLY A 138 -24.69 -11.50 -5.27
C GLY A 138 -24.10 -12.80 -4.72
N TYR A 139 -23.49 -12.70 -3.54
CA TYR A 139 -22.98 -13.89 -2.83
C TYR A 139 -23.95 -14.39 -1.74
N GLY A 140 -24.93 -13.58 -1.33
CA GLY A 140 -25.75 -13.87 -0.17
C GLY A 140 -24.93 -13.73 1.10
N GLU A 141 -24.90 -14.79 1.89
CA GLU A 141 -24.20 -14.80 3.16
C GLU A 141 -22.70 -15.07 2.98
N LEU A 142 -21.84 -14.23 3.57
CA LEU A 142 -20.38 -14.36 3.53
C LEU A 142 -19.79 -14.24 4.94
N THR A 143 -18.79 -15.07 5.25
CA THR A 143 -17.86 -14.74 6.35
C THR A 143 -17.09 -13.46 6.01
N LEU A 144 -16.61 -12.71 7.01
CA LEU A 144 -15.82 -11.50 6.77
C LEU A 144 -14.53 -11.79 6.00
N LEU A 145 -13.91 -12.96 6.22
CA LEU A 145 -12.80 -13.47 5.42
C LEU A 145 -13.15 -13.55 3.93
N GLN A 146 -14.31 -14.13 3.61
CA GLN A 146 -14.82 -14.20 2.25
C GLN A 146 -15.25 -12.82 1.72
N GLY A 147 -15.79 -11.96 2.57
CA GLY A 147 -16.12 -10.57 2.27
C GLY A 147 -14.91 -9.83 1.69
N LEU A 148 -13.75 -9.94 2.35
CA LEU A 148 -12.49 -9.42 1.80
C LEU A 148 -12.08 -10.16 0.52
N ALA A 149 -12.09 -11.50 0.53
CA ALA A 149 -11.63 -12.32 -0.58
C ALA A 149 -12.36 -12.06 -1.90
N TYR A 150 -13.65 -11.75 -1.80
CA TYR A 150 -14.55 -11.50 -2.92
C TYR A 150 -14.80 -10.01 -3.16
N ASN A 151 -14.08 -9.13 -2.46
CA ASN A 151 -14.23 -7.68 -2.51
C ASN A 151 -15.69 -7.23 -2.30
N SER A 152 -16.40 -7.87 -1.37
CA SER A 152 -17.71 -7.39 -0.95
C SER A 152 -17.54 -6.08 -0.18
N SER A 153 -18.10 -5.01 -0.72
CA SER A 153 -18.15 -3.71 -0.06
C SER A 153 -19.17 -3.76 1.07
N ILE A 154 -20.30 -4.45 0.84
CA ILE A 154 -21.39 -4.60 1.81
C ILE A 154 -20.91 -5.30 3.08
N ALA A 155 -20.17 -6.42 2.95
CA ALA A 155 -19.65 -7.13 4.12
C ALA A 155 -18.66 -6.27 4.94
N ILE A 156 -17.79 -5.51 4.27
CA ILE A 156 -16.83 -4.63 4.95
C ILE A 156 -17.54 -3.50 5.66
N ASP A 157 -18.54 -2.92 5.02
CA ASP A 157 -19.32 -1.82 5.55
C ASP A 157 -20.14 -2.24 6.78
N GLN A 158 -20.90 -3.33 6.68
CA GLN A 158 -21.64 -3.87 7.82
C GLN A 158 -20.71 -4.26 8.98
N ALA A 159 -19.52 -4.79 8.70
CA ALA A 159 -18.55 -5.10 9.75
C ALA A 159 -18.03 -3.84 10.46
N VAL A 160 -17.87 -2.73 9.73
CA VAL A 160 -17.52 -1.42 10.29
C VAL A 160 -18.66 -0.88 11.16
N ASP A 161 -19.90 -0.95 10.68
CA ASP A 161 -21.11 -0.55 11.42
C ASP A 161 -21.28 -1.35 12.73
N VAL A 162 -21.02 -2.66 12.72
CA VAL A 162 -21.08 -3.50 13.93
C VAL A 162 -19.96 -3.17 14.91
N ALA A 163 -18.77 -2.85 14.40
CA ALA A 163 -17.59 -2.60 15.23
C ALA A 163 -17.57 -1.21 15.86
N TYR A 164 -18.20 -0.21 15.22
CA TYR A 164 -18.13 1.19 15.63
C TYR A 164 -19.50 1.87 15.65
N GLU A 165 -19.89 2.37 16.81
CA GLU A 165 -21.07 3.25 16.97
C GLU A 165 -20.76 4.71 16.61
N ASP A 166 -19.48 5.11 16.68
CA ASP A 166 -19.02 6.49 16.45
C ASP A 166 -17.93 6.54 15.37
N LYS A 167 -18.19 7.33 14.33
CA LYS A 167 -17.27 7.61 13.21
C LYS A 167 -15.93 8.17 13.69
N ASP A 168 -15.91 9.06 14.68
CA ASP A 168 -14.68 9.71 15.12
C ASP A 168 -13.75 8.70 15.82
N VAL A 169 -14.29 7.68 16.49
CA VAL A 169 -13.51 6.57 17.06
C VAL A 169 -12.89 5.72 15.94
N PHE A 170 -13.65 5.41 14.89
CA PHE A 170 -13.14 4.71 13.71
C PHE A 170 -12.01 5.51 13.03
N LEU A 171 -12.20 6.81 12.81
CA LEU A 171 -11.19 7.69 12.22
C LEU A 171 -9.94 7.81 13.09
N GLN A 172 -10.08 7.89 14.41
CA GLN A 172 -8.96 7.91 15.33
C GLN A 172 -8.17 6.60 15.25
N LYS A 173 -8.84 5.45 15.13
CA LYS A 173 -8.18 4.16 14.96
C LYS A 173 -7.38 4.10 13.65
N LEU A 174 -7.92 4.62 12.55
CA LEU A 174 -7.19 4.72 11.27
C LEU A 174 -5.95 5.62 11.37
N GLN A 175 -6.05 6.75 12.10
CA GLN A 175 -4.90 7.62 12.35
C GLN A 175 -3.80 6.92 13.14
N GLN A 176 -4.15 6.10 14.14
CA GLN A 176 -3.18 5.27 14.87
C GLN A 176 -2.47 4.26 13.96
N MET A 177 -3.09 3.86 12.85
CA MET A 177 -2.50 3.00 11.81
C MET A 177 -1.66 3.78 10.78
N GLY A 178 -1.44 5.07 10.97
CA GLY A 178 -0.69 5.92 10.04
C GLY A 178 -1.50 6.40 8.83
N LEU A 179 -2.83 6.31 8.88
CA LEU A 179 -3.74 6.76 7.82
C LEU A 179 -4.44 8.04 8.27
N GLU A 180 -3.87 9.20 7.91
CA GLU A 180 -4.36 10.53 8.32
C GLU A 180 -5.83 10.77 7.93
N LYS A 181 -6.59 11.67 8.54
CA LYS A 181 -7.95 11.95 8.03
C LYS A 181 -7.86 12.77 6.73
N ASP A 182 -8.60 12.39 5.67
CA ASP A 182 -8.87 13.30 4.55
C ASP A 182 -9.84 14.38 5.03
N SER A 183 -9.33 15.57 5.36
CA SER A 183 -10.12 16.70 5.86
C SER A 183 -11.03 17.33 4.80
N THR A 184 -10.84 17.01 3.52
CA THR A 184 -11.64 17.55 2.41
C THR A 184 -12.88 16.70 2.13
N TYR A 185 -12.91 15.46 2.62
CA TYR A 185 -14.00 14.53 2.39
C TYR A 185 -15.26 14.91 3.19
N LYS A 186 -16.39 15.07 2.47
CA LYS A 186 -17.68 15.48 3.03
C LYS A 186 -18.77 14.41 2.95
N GLY A 187 -18.43 13.21 2.46
CA GLY A 187 -19.39 12.12 2.28
C GLY A 187 -19.72 11.36 3.57
N SER A 188 -20.59 10.37 3.42
CA SER A 188 -21.02 9.47 4.47
C SER A 188 -19.84 8.61 4.98
N TRP A 189 -19.92 8.14 6.22
CA TRP A 189 -18.87 7.27 6.77
C TRP A 189 -18.79 5.86 6.12
N PRO A 190 -19.88 5.26 5.59
CA PRO A 190 -19.81 4.01 4.81
C PRO A 190 -18.91 4.17 3.60
N VAL A 191 -19.16 5.23 2.83
CA VAL A 191 -18.40 5.56 1.61
C VAL A 191 -16.94 5.92 1.97
N TYR A 192 -16.70 6.54 3.13
CA TYR A 192 -15.34 6.71 3.69
C TYR A 192 -14.67 5.35 3.95
N ALA A 193 -15.32 4.45 4.69
CA ALA A 193 -14.78 3.14 5.06
C ALA A 193 -14.46 2.26 3.84
N LEU A 194 -15.13 2.48 2.71
CA LEU A 194 -14.86 1.78 1.46
C LEU A 194 -13.68 2.35 0.66
N GLY A 195 -13.26 3.60 0.94
CA GLY A 195 -12.09 4.22 0.31
C GLY A 195 -12.36 5.27 -0.77
N PHE A 196 -13.57 5.86 -0.81
CA PHE A 196 -13.96 6.96 -1.72
C PHE A 196 -13.46 8.34 -1.23
N HIS A 197 -12.41 8.37 -0.42
CA HIS A 197 -11.72 9.58 -0.02
C HIS A 197 -10.30 9.58 -0.60
N HIS A 198 -9.64 10.74 -0.65
CA HIS A 198 -8.35 10.84 -1.32
C HIS A 198 -7.21 10.26 -0.47
N ARG A 199 -6.47 9.30 -1.02
CA ARG A 199 -5.28 8.67 -0.44
C ARG A 199 -4.12 8.66 -1.40
N ARG A 200 -2.92 8.92 -0.87
CA ARG A 200 -1.69 8.77 -1.65
C ARG A 200 -1.37 7.29 -1.79
N PRO A 201 -0.98 6.81 -2.99
CA PRO A 201 -0.53 5.43 -3.18
C PRO A 201 0.56 5.00 -2.19
N THR A 202 1.53 5.88 -1.92
CA THR A 202 2.61 5.64 -0.93
C THR A 202 2.08 5.37 0.49
N SER A 203 0.97 5.99 0.89
CA SER A 203 0.34 5.73 2.19
C SER A 203 -0.24 4.31 2.24
N MET A 204 -0.90 3.86 1.17
CA MET A 204 -1.40 2.48 1.08
C MET A 204 -0.26 1.45 1.06
N VAL A 205 0.83 1.72 0.33
CA VAL A 205 2.01 0.83 0.35
C VAL A 205 2.56 0.71 1.77
N SER A 206 2.67 1.84 2.49
CA SER A 206 3.17 1.86 3.87
C SER A 206 2.30 1.04 4.81
N PHE A 207 0.97 1.16 4.67
CA PHE A 207 0.00 0.41 5.47
C PHE A 207 0.11 -1.11 5.24
N PHE A 208 0.09 -1.57 3.99
CA PHE A 208 0.24 -3.00 3.70
C PHE A 208 1.65 -3.52 4.03
N ASN A 209 2.67 -2.65 3.90
CA ASN A 209 4.01 -2.98 4.33
C ASN A 209 4.08 -3.22 5.84
N ALA A 210 3.38 -2.43 6.65
CA ALA A 210 3.32 -2.66 8.09
C ALA A 210 2.69 -4.02 8.42
N ILE A 211 1.63 -4.43 7.69
CA ILE A 211 1.06 -5.79 7.83
C ILE A 211 2.10 -6.86 7.50
N ALA A 212 2.83 -6.70 6.38
CA ALA A 212 3.91 -7.61 5.98
C ALA A 212 5.06 -7.64 7.02
N ASN A 213 5.35 -6.49 7.63
CA ASN A 213 6.42 -6.29 8.60
C ASN A 213 5.97 -6.58 10.06
N GLY A 214 5.00 -7.48 10.24
CA GLY A 214 4.55 -7.93 11.55
C GLY A 214 3.91 -6.83 12.42
N GLY A 215 3.35 -5.79 11.81
CA GLY A 215 2.70 -4.64 12.46
C GLY A 215 3.58 -3.40 12.59
N LYS A 216 4.88 -3.49 12.30
CA LYS A 216 5.82 -2.37 12.43
C LYS A 216 5.77 -1.46 11.21
N MET A 217 5.38 -0.21 11.42
CA MET A 217 5.33 0.77 10.35
C MET A 217 6.73 1.32 10.03
N VAL A 218 7.05 1.35 8.73
CA VAL A 218 8.26 2.01 8.21
C VAL A 218 7.86 2.86 7.02
N SER A 219 8.39 4.07 6.95
CA SER A 219 8.08 5.01 5.87
C SER A 219 8.87 4.69 4.60
N PRO A 220 8.27 4.84 3.41
CA PRO A 220 8.97 4.74 2.13
C PRO A 220 10.10 5.76 2.03
N LYS A 221 11.30 5.34 1.64
CA LYS A 221 12.46 6.22 1.50
C LYS A 221 13.27 5.92 0.24
N MET A 222 13.78 6.98 -0.39
CA MET A 222 14.61 6.90 -1.61
C MET A 222 16.12 6.95 -1.32
N GLN A 223 16.52 7.28 -0.10
CA GLN A 223 17.92 7.46 0.30
C GLN A 223 18.20 6.72 1.61
N GLU A 224 19.37 6.09 1.72
CA GLU A 224 19.82 5.46 2.95
C GLU A 224 20.00 6.50 4.08
N GLY A 225 19.74 6.10 5.34
CA GLY A 225 19.95 6.97 6.52
C GLY A 225 18.78 7.86 6.97
N SER A 226 17.57 7.69 6.41
CA SER A 226 16.38 8.50 6.76
C SER A 226 15.31 7.78 7.59
N ALA A 227 15.58 6.58 8.09
CA ALA A 227 14.59 5.86 8.90
C ALA A 227 14.49 6.45 10.31
N ILE A 228 13.43 7.22 10.55
CA ILE A 228 12.78 7.16 11.85
C ILE A 228 11.96 5.87 11.80
N ALA A 229 12.49 4.79 12.37
CA ALA A 229 11.63 3.66 12.71
C ALA A 229 10.60 4.21 13.69
N VAL A 230 9.36 4.37 13.23
CA VAL A 230 8.27 4.69 14.14
C VAL A 230 8.00 3.38 14.87
N ASP A 231 8.48 3.27 16.11
CA ASP A 231 8.30 2.08 16.95
C ASP A 231 6.86 1.96 17.48
N SER A 232 5.88 2.28 16.62
CA SER A 232 4.47 2.07 16.86
C SER A 232 3.98 0.89 16.01
N MET A 233 3.33 -0.05 16.68
CA MET A 233 2.61 -1.13 16.03
C MET A 233 1.25 -0.59 15.56
N ILE A 234 0.87 -0.86 14.32
CA ILE A 234 -0.43 -0.40 13.80
C ILE A 234 -1.62 -1.18 14.39
N ALA A 235 -1.37 -2.37 14.93
CA ALA A 235 -2.37 -3.26 15.51
C ALA A 235 -1.73 -4.33 16.43
N LYS A 236 -2.56 -5.04 17.20
CA LYS A 236 -2.14 -6.21 17.98
C LYS A 236 -1.63 -7.31 17.05
N LYS A 237 -0.61 -8.05 17.51
CA LYS A 237 0.02 -9.14 16.73
C LYS A 237 -1.00 -10.14 16.17
N LYS A 238 -1.97 -10.58 16.97
CA LYS A 238 -3.03 -11.52 16.54
C LYS A 238 -3.88 -10.99 15.36
N ASN A 239 -4.09 -9.67 15.31
CA ASN A 239 -4.89 -9.03 14.27
C ASN A 239 -4.06 -8.78 13.01
N ILE A 240 -2.75 -8.53 13.15
CA ILE A 240 -1.80 -8.58 12.03
C ILE A 240 -1.78 -9.98 11.41
N GLU A 241 -1.65 -11.04 12.21
CA GLU A 241 -1.67 -12.43 11.73
C GLU A 241 -3.01 -12.77 11.03
N SER A 242 -4.13 -12.28 11.56
CA SER A 242 -5.44 -12.40 10.93
C SER A 242 -5.50 -11.69 9.57
N MET A 243 -4.97 -10.48 9.46
CA MET A 243 -4.84 -9.78 8.17
C MET A 243 -3.93 -10.51 7.19
N GLN A 244 -2.80 -11.05 7.64
CA GLN A 244 -1.90 -11.85 6.80
C GLN A 244 -2.62 -13.09 6.25
N LYS A 245 -3.41 -13.80 7.08
CA LYS A 245 -4.29 -14.91 6.67
C LYS A 245 -5.30 -14.45 5.61
N ALA A 246 -5.96 -13.31 5.83
CA ALA A 246 -6.96 -12.80 4.89
C ALA A 246 -6.35 -12.40 3.53
N LEU A 247 -5.18 -11.76 3.53
CA LEU A 247 -4.46 -11.40 2.31
C LEU A 247 -3.92 -12.61 1.55
N ARG A 248 -3.52 -13.68 2.24
CA ARG A 248 -3.17 -14.96 1.57
C ARG A 248 -4.40 -15.60 0.95
N PHE A 249 -5.52 -15.64 1.70
CA PHE A 249 -6.77 -16.23 1.24
C PHE A 249 -7.35 -15.48 0.03
N PHE A 250 -7.22 -14.16 -0.04
CA PHE A 250 -7.59 -13.37 -1.21
C PHE A 250 -6.90 -13.87 -2.49
N VAL A 251 -5.61 -14.21 -2.41
CA VAL A 251 -4.83 -14.71 -3.55
C VAL A 251 -5.17 -16.17 -3.87
N THR A 252 -5.31 -17.04 -2.87
CA THR A 252 -5.51 -18.49 -3.11
C THR A 252 -6.95 -18.85 -3.45
N ASN A 253 -7.93 -18.22 -2.80
CA ASN A 253 -9.34 -18.61 -2.85
C ASN A 253 -10.23 -17.49 -3.41
N GLY A 254 -9.82 -16.23 -3.30
CA GLY A 254 -10.57 -15.06 -3.72
C GLY A 254 -10.35 -14.61 -5.17
N LEU A 255 -10.53 -13.31 -5.40
CA LEU A 255 -10.39 -12.66 -6.71
C LEU A 255 -8.92 -12.41 -7.12
N GLY A 256 -7.97 -12.66 -6.21
CA GLY A 256 -6.55 -12.45 -6.41
C GLY A 256 -5.80 -13.57 -7.12
N LYS A 257 -6.46 -14.64 -7.56
CA LYS A 257 -5.81 -15.86 -8.11
C LYS A 257 -4.80 -15.63 -9.24
N LYS A 258 -4.93 -14.53 -9.99
CA LYS A 258 -3.98 -14.19 -11.06
C LYS A 258 -2.65 -13.63 -10.56
N ALA A 259 -2.58 -13.24 -9.28
CA ALA A 259 -1.36 -12.81 -8.60
C ALA A 259 -0.53 -13.98 -8.03
N GLU A 260 -1.12 -15.17 -7.87
CA GLU A 260 -0.39 -16.33 -7.33
C GLU A 260 0.78 -16.73 -8.22
N SER A 261 1.97 -16.88 -7.63
CA SER A 261 3.18 -17.35 -8.30
C SER A 261 3.45 -18.82 -7.97
N LYS A 262 4.04 -19.54 -8.93
CA LYS A 262 4.59 -20.88 -8.71
C LYS A 262 6.02 -20.86 -8.15
N MET A 263 6.65 -19.69 -8.10
CA MET A 263 8.06 -19.54 -7.71
C MET A 263 8.23 -19.09 -6.26
N VAL A 264 7.28 -18.30 -5.75
CA VAL A 264 7.32 -17.72 -4.41
C VAL A 264 5.89 -17.60 -3.88
N ASN A 265 5.69 -17.88 -2.59
CA ASN A 265 4.40 -17.68 -1.95
C ASN A 265 4.14 -16.20 -1.74
N VAL A 266 2.97 -15.72 -2.18
CA VAL A 266 2.59 -14.31 -2.13
C VAL A 266 1.28 -14.10 -1.37
N ALA A 267 1.08 -12.90 -0.84
CA ALA A 267 -0.18 -12.44 -0.27
C ALA A 267 -0.47 -11.02 -0.75
N GLY A 268 -1.74 -10.63 -0.81
CA GLY A 268 -2.12 -9.29 -1.22
C GLY A 268 -3.61 -9.10 -1.36
N ILE A 269 -4.00 -7.92 -1.84
CA ILE A 269 -5.38 -7.55 -2.11
C ILE A 269 -5.45 -6.66 -3.35
N SER A 270 -6.60 -6.67 -4.01
CA SER A 270 -6.86 -5.81 -5.16
C SER A 270 -8.09 -4.92 -4.95
N GLY A 271 -8.13 -3.78 -5.63
CA GLY A 271 -9.27 -2.88 -5.66
C GLY A 271 -9.57 -2.43 -7.09
N SER A 272 -10.84 -2.19 -7.40
CA SER A 272 -11.29 -1.60 -8.66
C SER A 272 -12.28 -0.48 -8.34
N ILE A 273 -11.82 0.77 -8.33
CA ILE A 273 -12.66 1.91 -7.95
C ILE A 273 -12.97 2.78 -9.17
N HIS A 274 -14.25 3.12 -9.33
CA HIS A 274 -14.73 4.01 -10.37
C HIS A 274 -14.71 5.44 -9.84
N THR A 275 -14.05 6.33 -10.58
CA THR A 275 -13.93 7.75 -10.26
C THR A 275 -14.32 8.57 -11.50
N GLU A 276 -14.43 9.89 -11.36
CA GLU A 276 -14.70 10.79 -12.49
C GLU A 276 -13.60 10.74 -13.57
N ASP A 277 -12.35 10.46 -13.14
CA ASP A 277 -11.16 10.43 -14.00
C ASP A 277 -10.89 9.06 -14.66
N GLY A 278 -11.73 8.05 -14.38
CA GLY A 278 -11.60 6.69 -14.89
C GLY A 278 -11.70 5.62 -13.79
N ILE A 279 -11.22 4.42 -14.10
CA ILE A 279 -11.27 3.28 -13.19
C ILE A 279 -9.86 2.87 -12.80
N TYR A 280 -9.54 2.97 -11.51
CA TYR A 280 -8.27 2.51 -10.97
C TYR A 280 -8.36 1.03 -10.59
N ALA A 281 -7.48 0.23 -11.18
CA ALA A 281 -7.30 -1.18 -10.93
C ALA A 281 -6.00 -1.37 -10.14
N ASP A 282 -6.13 -1.53 -8.83
CA ASP A 282 -5.03 -1.57 -7.87
C ASP A 282 -4.75 -2.98 -7.39
N PHE A 283 -3.49 -3.26 -7.06
CA PHE A 283 -3.07 -4.43 -6.31
C PHE A 283 -1.92 -4.06 -5.37
N CYS A 284 -2.01 -4.45 -4.11
CA CYS A 284 -0.90 -4.34 -3.17
C CYS A 284 -0.68 -5.68 -2.48
N GLY A 285 0.56 -6.15 -2.44
CA GLY A 285 0.91 -7.42 -1.84
C GLY A 285 2.36 -7.48 -1.39
N TYR A 286 2.74 -8.59 -0.76
CA TYR A 286 4.09 -8.83 -0.28
C TYR A 286 4.50 -10.29 -0.45
N PHE A 287 5.81 -10.51 -0.46
CA PHE A 287 6.42 -11.84 -0.62
C PHE A 287 7.89 -11.87 -0.15
N PRO A 288 8.44 -13.08 0.11
CA PRO A 288 7.71 -14.32 0.41
C PRO A 288 6.86 -14.18 1.68
N ILE A 289 5.74 -14.90 1.81
CA ILE A 289 4.87 -14.77 2.99
C ILE A 289 5.53 -15.21 4.30
N GLU A 290 6.47 -16.16 4.25
CA GLU A 290 7.13 -16.74 5.43
C GLU A 290 8.15 -15.79 6.03
N LYS A 291 8.80 -15.00 5.18
CA LYS A 291 9.76 -13.96 5.56
C LYS A 291 9.65 -12.81 4.56
N PRO A 292 8.69 -11.90 4.74
CA PRO A 292 8.45 -10.80 3.79
C PRO A 292 9.71 -9.98 3.55
N LYS A 293 10.12 -9.92 2.29
CA LYS A 293 11.27 -9.12 1.83
C LYS A 293 10.84 -7.88 1.08
N TYR A 294 9.78 -8.00 0.28
CA TYR A 294 9.27 -6.91 -0.53
C TYR A 294 7.77 -6.76 -0.37
N THR A 295 7.35 -5.49 -0.34
CA THR A 295 5.97 -5.06 -0.57
C THR A 295 5.92 -4.37 -1.92
N VAL A 296 4.98 -4.79 -2.77
CA VAL A 296 4.82 -4.27 -4.12
C VAL A 296 3.40 -3.76 -4.30
N PHE A 297 3.30 -2.53 -4.80
CA PHE A 297 2.06 -1.91 -5.21
C PHE A 297 2.07 -1.72 -6.71
N VAL A 298 0.96 -2.03 -7.37
CA VAL A 298 0.74 -1.81 -8.79
C VAL A 298 -0.62 -1.17 -8.98
N SER A 299 -0.72 -0.21 -9.89
CA SER A 299 -1.97 0.45 -10.25
C SER A 299 -2.00 0.70 -11.75
N TYR A 300 -3.17 0.49 -12.34
CA TYR A 300 -3.47 0.92 -13.70
C TYR A 300 -4.76 1.76 -13.71
N LYS A 301 -4.81 2.81 -14.51
CA LYS A 301 -6.04 3.57 -14.76
C LYS A 301 -6.58 3.27 -16.16
N ARG A 302 -7.84 2.89 -16.27
CA ARG A 302 -8.55 2.72 -17.55
C ARG A 302 -9.68 3.73 -17.71
N PRO A 303 -10.03 4.13 -18.94
CA PRO A 303 -11.18 4.99 -19.17
C PRO A 303 -12.52 4.25 -19.02
N GLY A 304 -12.52 2.91 -18.96
CA GLY A 304 -13.74 2.12 -18.92
C GLY A 304 -13.54 0.67 -18.49
N THR A 305 -14.66 -0.06 -18.40
CA THR A 305 -14.69 -1.47 -18.00
C THR A 305 -14.30 -2.40 -19.16
N PRO A 306 -13.76 -3.61 -18.88
CA PRO A 306 -13.48 -4.18 -17.56
C PRO A 306 -12.14 -3.71 -16.98
N ALA A 307 -12.08 -3.33 -15.70
CA ALA A 307 -10.83 -2.95 -15.03
C ALA A 307 -10.58 -3.74 -13.72
N PRO A 308 -10.57 -5.10 -13.76
CA PRO A 308 -10.41 -5.93 -12.56
C PRO A 308 -8.97 -5.86 -12.00
N GLY A 309 -8.79 -5.26 -10.82
CA GLY A 309 -7.49 -5.11 -10.14
C GLY A 309 -6.73 -6.42 -9.98
N GLY A 310 -7.41 -7.48 -9.53
CA GLY A 310 -6.81 -8.80 -9.34
C GLY A 310 -6.26 -9.42 -10.64
N ASN A 311 -6.85 -9.12 -11.80
CA ASN A 311 -6.38 -9.64 -13.08
C ASN A 311 -5.40 -8.70 -13.80
N MET A 312 -5.53 -7.38 -13.62
CA MET A 312 -4.62 -6.41 -14.24
C MET A 312 -3.37 -6.22 -13.37
N ALA A 313 -3.50 -5.43 -12.30
CA ALA A 313 -2.40 -5.14 -11.39
C ALA A 313 -1.87 -6.40 -10.69
N GLY A 314 -2.73 -7.38 -10.38
CA GLY A 314 -2.30 -8.65 -9.79
C GLY A 314 -1.37 -9.48 -10.68
N ARG A 315 -1.60 -9.52 -12.00
CA ARG A 315 -0.67 -10.21 -12.93
C ARG A 315 0.67 -9.51 -13.00
N THR A 316 0.67 -8.18 -13.04
CA THR A 316 1.89 -7.37 -13.05
C THR A 316 2.66 -7.54 -11.73
N PHE A 317 1.97 -7.53 -10.59
CA PHE A 317 2.55 -7.87 -9.29
C PHE A 317 3.27 -9.22 -9.32
N ARG A 318 2.61 -10.27 -9.84
CA ARG A 318 3.22 -11.60 -9.97
C ARG A 318 4.49 -11.57 -10.82
N LYS A 319 4.48 -10.90 -11.98
CA LYS A 319 5.66 -10.75 -12.85
C LYS A 319 6.83 -10.10 -12.10
N ILE A 320 6.55 -9.06 -11.30
CA ILE A 320 7.56 -8.37 -10.48
C ILE A 320 8.08 -9.29 -9.36
N ALA A 321 7.18 -10.05 -8.70
CA ALA A 321 7.57 -10.99 -7.65
C ALA A 321 8.49 -12.10 -8.18
N GLU A 322 8.15 -12.67 -9.34
CA GLU A 322 8.96 -13.70 -10.01
C GLU A 322 10.30 -13.16 -10.50
N LEU A 323 10.34 -11.90 -10.97
CA LEU A 323 11.59 -11.22 -11.33
C LEU A 323 12.51 -11.08 -10.11
N LEU A 324 11.99 -10.60 -8.99
CA LEU A 324 12.77 -10.39 -7.77
C LEU A 324 13.26 -11.72 -7.18
N GLU A 325 12.42 -12.75 -7.16
CA GLU A 325 12.81 -14.09 -6.69
C GLU A 325 13.94 -14.70 -7.53
N LYS A 326 13.96 -14.47 -8.86
CA LYS A 326 15.04 -14.94 -9.74
C LYS A 326 16.38 -14.25 -9.47
N ASN A 327 16.36 -12.99 -9.08
CA ASN A 327 17.56 -12.20 -8.82
C ASN A 327 18.15 -12.39 -7.40
N ILE A 328 17.44 -13.12 -6.52
CA ILE A 328 17.87 -13.41 -5.13
C ILE A 328 18.61 -14.75 -5.03
N LYS A 329 18.52 -15.60 -6.05
CA LYS A 329 19.25 -16.87 -6.17
C LYS A 329 20.52 -16.69 -6.97
#